data_AF-A0A924BYG7-F1
#
_entry.id   AF-A0A924BYG7-F1
#
_cell.length_a   1.000
_cell.length_b   1.000
_cell.length_c   1.000
_cell.angle_alpha   90.00
_cell.angle_beta   90.00
_cell.angle_gamma   90.00
#
_symmetry.space_group_name_H-M   'P 1'
#
loop_
_entity.id
_entity.type
_entity.pdbx_description
1 polymer ?
#
loop_
_entity_poly.entity_id
_entity_poly.type
_entity_poly.pdbx_seq_one_letter_code
_entity_poly.pdbx_strand_id
1 'polypeptide(L)'
;MITGFDTSATTTFGTQKCSSYQSVVQTVLGTSHAPIGQAVISLNTNGSLRYGDVNYWNKTGNDISYTGTNFGIGTTTPAYKLDINGEVINNGFYRSRGTTGWYNETYGGGVYMTDTSFVRTYGNKAIAASSFYDQDNMGFYLNPDSISRTNRINFFHAYNIDDGNYYLDPSWASRFNYLGRNYGFNWTEYDWNDTSYYVDQNNTSSFNAVYAHTFLYHPDRRLKKNIVPVSHSLDKITSLTGYTFDWIRDGTPDIGIIA
;
A
#
# COMPACT_ATOMS: atom_id res chain seq x y z
N MET A 1 77.87 59.99 13.77
CA MET A 1 78.73 58.90 13.26
C MET A 1 78.77 57.83 14.35
N ILE A 2 77.93 56.81 14.22
CA ILE A 2 78.05 55.49 14.86
C ILE A 2 77.81 54.50 13.73
N THR A 3 78.76 53.59 13.61
CA THR A 3 78.98 52.58 12.59
C THR A 3 78.30 51.27 12.98
N GLY A 4 77.59 50.63 12.05
CA GLY A 4 77.22 49.22 12.20
C GLY A 4 75.89 48.82 11.57
N PHE A 5 75.90 48.45 10.29
CA PHE A 5 75.02 47.41 9.77
C PHE A 5 75.90 46.19 9.50
N ASP A 6 75.63 45.10 10.21
CA ASP A 6 76.26 43.81 9.99
C ASP A 6 75.66 43.18 8.71
N THR A 7 76.50 42.95 7.71
CA THR A 7 76.16 42.34 6.42
C THR A 7 76.52 40.85 6.35
N SER A 8 76.84 40.19 7.47
CA SER A 8 77.47 38.86 7.46
C SER A 8 76.55 37.64 7.31
N ALA A 9 75.23 37.79 7.17
CA ALA A 9 74.33 36.65 6.92
C ALA A 9 73.95 36.52 5.43
N THR A 10 74.94 36.26 4.56
CA THR A 10 74.65 35.81 3.19
C THR A 10 74.42 34.29 3.22
N THR A 11 73.19 33.83 3.43
CA THR A 11 72.87 32.40 3.23
C THR A 11 72.76 32.12 1.74
N THR A 12 73.83 31.54 1.18
CA THR A 12 73.82 31.00 -0.18
C THR A 12 72.85 29.82 -0.22
N PHE A 13 71.67 30.00 -0.83
CA PHE A 13 70.80 28.86 -1.15
C PHE A 13 71.44 28.08 -2.31
N GLY A 14 72.25 27.08 -1.95
CA GLY A 14 72.84 26.16 -2.90
C GLY A 14 71.73 25.48 -3.71
N THR A 15 71.79 25.62 -5.03
CA THR A 15 70.92 24.89 -5.96
C THR A 15 71.29 23.42 -5.87
N GLN A 16 70.55 22.62 -5.08
CA GLN A 16 70.70 21.17 -5.15
C GLN A 16 70.03 20.68 -6.43
N LYS A 17 70.87 20.35 -7.44
CA LYS A 17 70.45 19.54 -8.58
C LYS A 17 70.02 18.17 -8.05
N CYS A 18 68.73 17.88 -8.12
CA CYS A 18 68.16 16.58 -7.79
C CYS A 18 68.60 15.57 -8.87
N SER A 19 69.54 14.68 -8.56
CA SER A 19 70.08 13.68 -9.50
C SER A 19 69.33 12.33 -9.46
N SER A 20 68.29 12.20 -8.65
CA SER A 20 67.39 11.04 -8.68
C SER A 20 66.16 11.35 -7.84
N TYR A 21 64.97 11.04 -8.34
CA TYR A 21 63.71 11.07 -7.58
C TYR A 21 63.81 10.12 -6.38
N GLN A 22 64.32 10.62 -5.26
CA GLN A 22 64.14 10.06 -3.93
C GLN A 22 63.51 11.20 -3.14
N SER A 23 62.29 10.97 -2.68
CA SER A 23 61.48 11.91 -1.89
C SER A 23 62.35 12.62 -0.85
N VAL A 24 62.35 13.95 -0.87
CA VAL A 24 62.92 14.77 0.22
C VAL A 24 62.03 14.54 1.44
N VAL A 25 62.32 13.49 2.21
CA VAL A 25 61.91 13.41 3.60
C VAL A 25 62.96 14.20 4.36
N GLN A 26 62.72 15.50 4.48
CA GLN A 26 63.51 16.37 5.35
C GLN A 26 63.18 16.01 6.80
N THR A 27 63.84 14.98 7.32
CA THR A 27 63.88 14.71 8.76
C THR A 27 64.70 15.82 9.42
N VAL A 28 64.05 16.90 9.85
CA VAL A 28 64.68 17.86 10.78
C VAL A 28 64.65 17.22 12.17
N LEU A 29 65.60 16.32 12.42
CA LEU A 29 65.97 15.97 13.78
C LEU A 29 66.88 17.08 14.30
N GLY A 30 66.31 17.97 15.10
CA GLY A 30 67.05 18.96 15.89
C GLY A 30 66.98 20.38 15.33
N THR A 31 65.93 21.11 15.72
CA THR A 31 66.05 22.35 16.52
C THR A 31 64.64 22.77 16.93
N SER A 32 64.42 22.84 18.25
CA SER A 32 63.30 23.52 18.88
C SER A 32 63.28 25.00 18.49
N HIS A 33 62.10 25.50 18.10
CA HIS A 33 61.77 26.86 17.64
C HIS A 33 61.73 27.02 16.11
N ALA A 34 60.60 26.62 15.51
CA ALA A 34 60.11 27.35 14.35
C ALA A 34 59.83 28.80 14.79
N PRO A 35 60.31 29.82 14.05
CA PRO A 35 59.86 31.20 14.25
C PRO A 35 58.33 31.24 14.20
N ILE A 36 57.71 32.05 15.07
CA ILE A 36 56.27 32.34 15.07
C ILE A 36 55.76 32.52 13.63
N GLY A 37 55.01 31.53 13.13
CA GLY A 37 54.40 31.55 11.79
C GLY A 37 54.82 30.46 10.79
N GLN A 38 55.75 29.55 11.11
CA GLN A 38 56.06 28.43 10.20
C GLN A 38 55.23 27.16 10.50
N ALA A 39 54.39 26.79 9.54
CA ALA A 39 53.65 25.53 9.51
C ALA A 39 54.60 24.34 9.29
N VAL A 40 54.87 23.54 10.32
CA VAL A 40 55.52 22.23 10.13
C VAL A 40 54.48 21.27 9.57
N ILE A 41 54.57 21.00 8.28
CA ILE A 41 53.81 19.96 7.60
C ILE A 41 54.57 18.64 7.80
N SER A 42 54.09 17.78 8.71
CA SER A 42 54.67 16.46 8.92
C SER A 42 53.80 15.41 8.24
N LEU A 43 54.39 14.46 7.51
CA LEU A 43 53.64 13.28 7.05
C LEU A 43 53.69 12.20 8.15
N ASN A 44 52.58 11.49 8.40
CA ASN A 44 52.67 10.27 9.18
C ASN A 44 53.39 9.17 8.38
N THR A 45 53.70 8.03 9.01
CA THR A 45 54.33 6.86 8.36
C THR A 45 53.54 6.31 7.17
N ASN A 46 52.29 6.75 7.00
CA ASN A 46 51.40 6.35 5.91
C ASN A 46 51.22 7.48 4.87
N GLY A 47 52.06 8.53 4.89
CA GLY A 47 52.06 9.60 3.89
C GLY A 47 50.93 10.63 4.04
N SER A 48 50.17 10.63 5.14
CA SER A 48 49.11 11.62 5.37
C SER A 48 49.67 12.89 6.00
N LEU A 49 49.30 14.04 5.45
CA LEU A 49 49.57 15.38 5.98
C LEU A 49 49.04 15.52 7.42
N ARG A 50 49.91 15.88 8.35
CA ARG A 50 49.58 16.35 9.71
C ARG A 50 49.94 17.82 9.82
N TYR A 51 48.93 18.63 10.09
CA TYR A 51 49.09 20.01 10.56
C TYR A 51 48.53 20.03 11.99
N GLY A 52 49.41 20.21 13.00
CA GLY A 52 49.15 20.25 14.45
C GLY A 52 47.86 19.55 14.95
N ASP A 53 47.96 18.36 15.54
CA ASP A 53 46.88 17.53 16.15
C ASP A 53 45.58 17.30 15.36
N VAL A 54 45.32 17.98 14.26
CA VAL A 54 44.12 17.82 13.44
C VAL A 54 44.45 16.92 12.26
N ASN A 55 44.46 15.60 12.50
CA ASN A 55 44.19 14.69 11.39
C ASN A 55 42.72 14.94 11.01
N TYR A 56 42.44 15.51 9.84
CA TYR A 56 41.06 15.73 9.37
C TYR A 56 40.23 14.43 9.31
N TRP A 57 40.90 13.27 9.25
CA TRP A 57 40.33 11.91 9.26
C TRP A 57 40.38 11.22 10.63
N ASN A 58 40.96 11.88 11.62
CA ASN A 58 41.17 11.37 12.97
C ASN A 58 40.90 12.51 13.96
N LYS A 59 39.70 13.07 13.92
CA LYS A 59 39.17 13.82 15.05
C LYS A 59 38.80 12.81 16.12
N THR A 60 39.49 12.85 17.25
CA THR A 60 39.16 12.05 18.44
C THR A 60 37.72 12.32 18.88
N GLY A 61 36.90 11.28 19.00
CA GLY A 61 35.48 11.38 19.38
C GLY A 61 34.54 10.83 18.31
N ASN A 62 33.29 11.29 18.32
CA ASN A 62 32.22 10.84 17.42
C ASN A 62 32.08 11.71 16.15
N ASP A 63 33.09 12.49 15.76
CA ASP A 63 32.95 13.39 14.60
C ASP A 63 33.04 12.58 13.28
N ILE A 64 34.25 12.13 12.91
CA ILE A 64 34.53 11.39 11.67
C ILE A 64 35.67 10.40 11.93
N SER A 65 35.48 9.12 11.60
CA SER A 65 36.46 8.05 11.76
C SER A 65 36.71 7.26 10.46
N TYR A 66 37.96 6.83 10.24
CA TYR A 66 38.34 5.94 9.14
C TYR A 66 39.22 4.80 9.65
N THR A 67 38.71 3.57 9.61
CA THR A 67 39.39 2.37 10.13
C THR A 67 40.19 1.62 9.06
N GLY A 68 40.58 2.29 7.98
CA GLY A 68 41.32 1.70 6.86
C GLY A 68 40.44 0.99 5.82
N THR A 69 39.26 0.50 6.19
CA THR A 69 38.31 -0.13 5.24
C THR A 69 36.89 0.41 5.29
N ASN A 70 36.52 1.05 6.41
CA ASN A 70 35.18 1.53 6.69
C ASN A 70 35.25 2.99 7.18
N PHE A 71 34.21 3.76 6.86
CA PHE A 71 34.07 5.15 7.25
C PHE A 71 32.92 5.30 8.24
N GLY A 72 33.20 5.91 9.39
CA GLY A 72 32.23 6.18 10.45
C GLY A 72 31.97 7.67 10.62
N ILE A 73 30.70 8.07 10.77
CA ILE A 73 30.30 9.40 11.24
C ILE A 73 29.45 9.19 12.50
N GLY A 74 29.74 9.86 13.62
CA GLY A 74 29.02 9.60 14.87
C GLY A 74 29.46 8.32 15.60
N THR A 75 30.40 7.55 15.03
CA THR A 75 30.88 6.26 15.54
C THR A 75 32.36 6.05 15.23
N THR A 76 33.08 5.37 16.13
CA THR A 76 34.49 4.98 15.97
C THR A 76 34.66 3.52 15.57
N THR A 77 33.59 2.74 15.58
CA THR A 77 33.58 1.30 15.25
C THR A 77 32.54 1.00 14.15
N PRO A 78 32.73 1.51 12.92
CA PRO A 78 31.77 1.33 11.84
C PRO A 78 31.61 -0.14 11.45
N ALA A 79 30.38 -0.66 11.53
CA ALA A 79 30.05 -2.05 11.19
C ALA A 79 30.02 -2.31 9.68
N TYR A 80 29.70 -1.27 8.90
CA TYR A 80 29.61 -1.32 7.44
C TYR A 80 30.58 -0.35 6.77
N LYS A 81 30.70 -0.43 5.44
CA LYS A 81 31.62 0.41 4.66
C LYS A 81 31.41 1.91 4.90
N LEU A 82 30.16 2.30 5.07
CA LEU A 82 29.75 3.59 5.59
C LEU A 82 28.77 3.30 6.72
N ASP A 83 29.07 3.81 7.91
CA ASP A 83 28.22 3.68 9.10
C ASP A 83 28.04 5.05 9.72
N ILE A 84 26.79 5.48 9.86
CA ILE A 84 26.43 6.81 10.34
C ILE A 84 25.51 6.60 11.54
N ASN A 85 26.02 6.94 12.72
CA ASN A 85 25.22 7.02 13.93
C ASN A 85 24.47 8.37 13.94
N GLY A 86 23.43 8.47 13.12
CA GLY A 86 22.65 9.69 12.93
C GLY A 86 21.85 9.71 11.62
N GLU A 87 21.42 10.91 11.23
CA GLU A 87 20.59 11.15 10.05
C GLU A 87 21.43 11.40 8.79
N VAL A 88 20.84 11.08 7.62
CA VAL A 88 21.44 11.38 6.32
C VAL A 88 20.44 12.20 5.50
N ILE A 89 20.86 13.41 5.09
CA ILE A 89 20.12 14.24 4.13
C ILE A 89 20.84 14.15 2.79
N ASN A 90 20.10 13.85 1.72
CA ASN A 90 20.60 13.77 0.36
C ASN A 90 19.71 14.61 -0.55
N ASN A 91 20.31 15.52 -1.33
CA ASN A 91 19.57 16.39 -2.27
C ASN A 91 19.35 15.74 -3.65
N GLY A 92 19.32 14.41 -3.70
CA GLY A 92 19.23 13.58 -4.91
C GLY A 92 18.68 12.17 -4.59
N PHE A 93 18.87 11.22 -5.51
CA PHE A 93 18.37 9.86 -5.31
C PHE A 93 19.31 9.00 -4.47
N TYR A 94 18.76 8.30 -3.47
CA TYR A 94 19.39 7.10 -2.91
C TYR A 94 19.29 5.97 -3.93
N ARG A 95 20.44 5.53 -4.46
CA ARG A 95 20.51 4.52 -5.53
C ARG A 95 21.13 3.22 -5.00
N SER A 96 20.44 2.11 -5.22
CA SER A 96 20.96 0.74 -5.06
C SER A 96 21.28 0.10 -6.42
N ARG A 97 22.11 -0.96 -6.42
CA ARG A 97 22.39 -1.80 -7.59
C ARG A 97 22.19 -3.28 -7.23
N GLY A 98 21.75 -4.08 -8.20
CA GLY A 98 21.39 -5.48 -7.98
C GLY A 98 20.03 -5.63 -7.30
N THR A 99 19.74 -6.82 -6.78
CA THR A 99 18.46 -7.16 -6.15
C THR A 99 18.39 -6.68 -4.70
N THR A 100 18.51 -5.37 -4.47
CA THR A 100 18.58 -4.76 -3.14
C THR A 100 17.90 -3.39 -3.10
N GLY A 101 17.80 -2.79 -1.91
CA GLY A 101 17.17 -1.50 -1.71
C GLY A 101 17.39 -0.97 -0.29
N TRP A 102 16.34 -0.39 0.30
CA TRP A 102 16.38 0.04 1.70
C TRP A 102 16.12 -1.14 2.62
N TYR A 103 16.90 -1.27 3.69
CA TYR A 103 16.80 -2.34 4.68
C TYR A 103 16.92 -1.76 6.09
N ASN A 104 16.00 -2.15 6.97
CA ASN A 104 16.06 -1.90 8.39
C ASN A 104 16.61 -3.14 9.09
N GLU A 105 17.84 -3.04 9.57
CA GLU A 105 18.57 -4.15 10.20
C GLU A 105 17.90 -4.64 11.49
N THR A 106 17.44 -3.72 12.35
CA THR A 106 16.78 -4.05 13.62
C THR A 106 15.50 -4.87 13.43
N TYR A 107 14.67 -4.51 12.44
CA TYR A 107 13.36 -5.15 12.23
C TYR A 107 13.34 -6.17 11.08
N GLY A 108 14.48 -6.39 10.41
CA GLY A 108 14.61 -7.34 9.31
C GLY A 108 13.62 -7.09 8.16
N GLY A 109 13.34 -5.83 7.86
CA GLY A 109 12.33 -5.40 6.89
C GLY A 109 12.89 -4.39 5.92
N GLY A 110 12.23 -4.15 4.79
CA GLY A 110 12.76 -3.20 3.81
C GLY A 110 11.90 -3.02 2.57
N VAL A 111 12.46 -2.32 1.58
CA VAL A 111 11.88 -2.13 0.25
C VAL A 111 12.97 -2.41 -0.79
N TYR A 112 12.69 -3.26 -1.77
CA TYR A 112 13.65 -3.72 -2.78
C TYR A 112 12.97 -4.01 -4.13
N MET A 113 13.78 -4.26 -5.16
CA MET A 113 13.33 -4.68 -6.48
C MET A 113 14.17 -5.87 -6.96
N THR A 114 13.54 -6.82 -7.65
CA THR A 114 14.22 -7.96 -8.31
C THR A 114 14.06 -7.94 -9.83
N ASP A 115 13.20 -7.07 -10.33
CA ASP A 115 12.93 -6.84 -11.75
C ASP A 115 12.66 -5.35 -11.99
N THR A 116 12.37 -5.01 -13.23
CA THR A 116 12.11 -3.63 -13.68
C THR A 116 10.66 -3.18 -13.46
N SER A 117 9.79 -4.06 -12.93
CA SER A 117 8.35 -3.85 -12.96
C SER A 117 7.77 -3.51 -11.59
N PHE A 118 8.31 -4.08 -10.50
CA PHE A 118 7.66 -3.97 -9.19
C PHE A 118 8.62 -3.58 -8.06
N VAL A 119 8.15 -2.64 -7.23
CA VAL A 119 8.68 -2.38 -5.90
C VAL A 119 8.05 -3.36 -4.91
N ARG A 120 8.88 -3.94 -4.03
CA ARG A 120 8.49 -5.03 -3.13
C ARG A 120 8.90 -4.73 -1.70
N THR A 121 8.17 -5.29 -0.74
CA THR A 121 8.59 -5.32 0.67
C THR A 121 9.53 -6.50 0.94
N TYR A 122 10.59 -6.26 1.70
CA TYR A 122 11.54 -7.29 2.11
C TYR A 122 11.17 -7.87 3.48
N GLY A 123 11.41 -9.18 3.68
CA GLY A 123 11.23 -9.85 4.97
C GLY A 123 9.76 -10.04 5.39
N ASN A 124 8.87 -10.30 4.41
CA ASN A 124 7.43 -10.52 4.59
C ASN A 124 6.72 -9.39 5.36
N LYS A 125 7.17 -8.14 5.18
CA LYS A 125 6.56 -6.97 5.82
C LYS A 125 5.40 -6.43 4.98
N ALA A 126 4.38 -5.90 5.64
CA ALA A 126 3.32 -5.13 4.98
C ALA A 126 3.71 -3.65 4.86
N ILE A 127 3.09 -2.93 3.92
CA ILE A 127 3.14 -1.46 3.87
C ILE A 127 1.93 -0.93 4.62
N ALA A 128 2.15 -0.24 5.74
CA ALA A 128 1.11 0.50 6.45
C ALA A 128 1.09 1.94 5.92
N ALA A 129 -0.02 2.34 5.31
CA ALA A 129 -0.22 3.68 4.78
C ALA A 129 -1.64 4.15 5.08
N SER A 130 -1.80 5.44 5.40
CA SER A 130 -3.13 6.03 5.62
C SER A 130 -4.00 6.00 4.38
N SER A 131 -3.41 6.03 3.18
CA SER A 131 -4.12 5.87 1.91
C SER A 131 -3.16 5.46 0.79
N PHE A 132 -3.66 4.68 -0.16
CA PHE A 132 -3.01 4.43 -1.44
C PHE A 132 -3.76 5.18 -2.54
N TYR A 133 -3.12 6.18 -3.14
CA TYR A 133 -3.71 7.01 -4.19
C TYR A 133 -3.42 6.44 -5.58
N ASP A 134 -4.37 6.62 -6.49
CA ASP A 134 -4.09 6.59 -7.92
C ASP A 134 -3.24 7.83 -8.27
N GLN A 135 -2.07 7.59 -8.88
CA GLN A 135 -1.09 8.65 -9.14
C GLN A 135 -1.60 9.70 -10.15
N ASP A 136 -2.47 9.28 -11.08
CA ASP A 136 -3.02 10.17 -12.10
C ASP A 136 -4.32 10.83 -11.65
N ASN A 137 -4.92 10.36 -10.54
CA ASN A 137 -6.12 10.94 -9.96
C ASN A 137 -6.22 10.75 -8.44
N MET A 138 -5.85 11.79 -7.69
CA MET A 138 -5.93 11.82 -6.23
C MET A 138 -7.37 11.70 -5.65
N GLY A 139 -8.40 11.83 -6.48
CA GLY A 139 -9.79 11.59 -6.08
C GLY A 139 -10.13 10.11 -5.89
N PHE A 140 -9.30 9.20 -6.41
CA PHE A 140 -9.41 7.77 -6.23
C PHE A 140 -8.29 7.24 -5.34
N TYR A 141 -8.67 6.57 -4.26
CA TYR A 141 -7.78 6.00 -3.29
C TYR A 141 -8.40 4.80 -2.55
N LEU A 142 -7.52 3.91 -2.07
CA LEU A 142 -7.84 2.94 -1.04
C LEU A 142 -7.44 3.52 0.32
N ASN A 143 -8.41 3.76 1.19
CA ASN A 143 -8.18 4.22 2.56
C ASN A 143 -8.68 3.12 3.50
N PRO A 144 -7.80 2.48 4.28
CA PRO A 144 -8.19 1.45 5.24
C PRO A 144 -8.98 2.00 6.44
N ASP A 145 -8.81 3.26 6.81
CA ASP A 145 -9.41 3.88 8.00
C ASP A 145 -10.75 4.61 7.69
N SER A 146 -11.19 4.65 6.43
CA SER A 146 -12.41 5.36 6.01
C SER A 146 -12.98 4.84 4.69
N ILE A 147 -13.88 5.60 4.05
CA ILE A 147 -14.44 5.27 2.74
C ILE A 147 -13.35 5.33 1.68
N SER A 148 -13.11 4.21 1.00
CA SER A 148 -12.27 4.14 -0.20
C SER A 148 -13.05 4.63 -1.43
N ARG A 149 -12.42 5.47 -2.25
CA ARG A 149 -13.02 5.96 -3.51
C ARG A 149 -12.27 5.31 -4.66
N THR A 150 -12.95 4.55 -5.51
CA THR A 150 -12.30 3.88 -6.64
C THR A 150 -13.15 3.99 -7.89
N ASN A 151 -12.53 4.12 -9.06
CA ASN A 151 -13.25 4.13 -10.34
C ASN A 151 -13.76 2.72 -10.67
N ARG A 152 -12.89 1.72 -10.49
CA ARG A 152 -13.20 0.30 -10.59
C ARG A 152 -12.26 -0.46 -9.69
N ILE A 153 -12.78 -1.43 -8.94
CA ILE A 153 -11.95 -2.45 -8.30
C ILE A 153 -12.28 -3.78 -8.94
N ASN A 154 -11.32 -4.35 -9.65
CA ASN A 154 -11.42 -5.70 -10.17
C ASN A 154 -10.82 -6.65 -9.13
N PHE A 155 -11.68 -7.36 -8.43
CA PHE A 155 -11.28 -8.51 -7.65
C PHE A 155 -11.43 -9.75 -8.53
N PHE A 156 -10.46 -10.67 -8.50
CA PHE A 156 -10.72 -12.02 -9.00
C PHE A 156 -11.76 -12.69 -8.09
N HIS A 157 -11.55 -12.58 -6.78
CA HIS A 157 -12.45 -13.07 -5.74
C HIS A 157 -12.44 -12.09 -4.56
N ALA A 158 -13.61 -11.72 -4.04
CA ALA A 158 -13.73 -10.92 -2.81
C ALA A 158 -13.94 -11.84 -1.61
N TYR A 159 -12.84 -12.19 -0.91
CA TYR A 159 -12.84 -13.10 0.22
C TYR A 159 -13.24 -12.42 1.53
N ASN A 160 -13.88 -13.17 2.43
CA ASN A 160 -14.02 -12.75 3.82
C ASN A 160 -12.63 -12.76 4.50
N ILE A 161 -12.33 -11.73 5.30
CA ILE A 161 -11.02 -11.55 5.94
C ILE A 161 -10.69 -12.67 6.94
N ASP A 162 -11.71 -13.32 7.50
CA ASP A 162 -11.55 -14.38 8.51
C ASP A 162 -11.69 -15.81 7.94
N ASP A 163 -12.05 -15.97 6.66
CA ASP A 163 -12.22 -17.27 6.02
C ASP A 163 -11.98 -17.20 4.50
N GLY A 164 -10.87 -17.80 4.05
CA GLY A 164 -10.47 -17.82 2.64
C GLY A 164 -11.29 -18.76 1.75
N ASN A 165 -12.25 -19.51 2.28
CA ASN A 165 -13.08 -20.42 1.49
C ASN A 165 -14.37 -19.76 0.97
N TYR A 166 -14.74 -18.57 1.46
CA TYR A 166 -15.94 -17.85 1.03
C TYR A 166 -15.57 -16.59 0.26
N TYR A 167 -15.99 -16.53 -1.00
CA TYR A 167 -15.81 -15.37 -1.86
C TYR A 167 -17.08 -15.02 -2.65
N LEU A 168 -17.29 -13.73 -2.95
CA LEU A 168 -18.31 -13.31 -3.91
C LEU A 168 -17.80 -13.57 -5.35
N ASP A 169 -18.49 -14.44 -6.09
CA ASP A 169 -18.20 -14.81 -7.49
C ASP A 169 -19.35 -14.38 -8.42
N PRO A 170 -19.44 -13.11 -8.81
CA PRO A 170 -20.47 -12.68 -9.74
C PRO A 170 -20.01 -12.97 -11.18
N SER A 171 -20.17 -14.22 -11.62
CA SER A 171 -20.14 -14.52 -13.06
C SER A 171 -21.57 -14.56 -13.60
N TRP A 172 -21.87 -13.59 -14.47
CA TRP A 172 -23.16 -13.28 -15.09
C TRP A 172 -24.24 -12.63 -14.21
N ALA A 173 -24.72 -13.27 -13.14
CA ALA A 173 -25.77 -12.70 -12.29
C ALA A 173 -25.49 -12.93 -10.80
N SER A 174 -25.57 -11.86 -10.00
CA SER A 174 -25.24 -11.86 -8.58
C SER A 174 -26.48 -12.13 -7.71
N ARG A 175 -26.35 -12.99 -6.69
CA ARG A 175 -27.38 -13.18 -5.64
C ARG A 175 -26.82 -12.82 -4.26
N PHE A 176 -27.58 -12.04 -3.49
CA PHE A 176 -27.24 -11.57 -2.13
C PHE A 176 -28.12 -12.28 -1.08
N ASN A 177 -27.55 -12.66 0.09
CA ASN A 177 -28.29 -13.27 1.23
C ASN A 177 -29.02 -12.23 2.11
N TYR A 178 -28.50 -11.00 2.18
CA TYR A 178 -29.20 -9.83 2.69
C TYR A 178 -28.87 -8.65 1.77
N LEU A 179 -29.83 -8.30 0.91
CA LEU A 179 -29.87 -7.01 0.25
C LEU A 179 -30.65 -6.05 1.15
N GLY A 180 -30.02 -5.62 2.23
CA GLY A 180 -30.59 -4.60 3.09
C GLY A 180 -30.35 -3.23 2.52
N ARG A 181 -31.40 -2.57 2.02
CA ARG A 181 -31.35 -1.12 1.83
C ARG A 181 -31.30 -0.45 3.20
N ASN A 182 -30.15 0.06 3.58
CA ASN A 182 -30.08 1.07 4.64
C ASN A 182 -30.59 2.40 4.05
N TYR A 183 -31.92 2.58 4.07
CA TYR A 183 -32.74 3.71 3.59
C TYR A 183 -33.26 3.72 2.12
N GLY A 184 -34.58 3.58 1.96
CA GLY A 184 -35.42 4.31 0.99
C GLY A 184 -35.73 3.71 -0.40
N PHE A 185 -37.03 3.49 -0.66
CA PHE A 185 -37.76 3.52 -1.95
C PHE A 185 -37.66 2.35 -2.99
N ASN A 186 -38.81 1.68 -3.15
CA ASN A 186 -39.52 1.15 -4.35
C ASN A 186 -38.74 0.65 -5.58
N TRP A 187 -38.34 -0.64 -5.61
CA TRP A 187 -38.02 -1.31 -6.88
C TRP A 187 -38.47 -2.78 -6.87
N THR A 188 -39.05 -3.21 -7.97
CA THR A 188 -39.46 -4.59 -8.29
C THR A 188 -38.24 -5.48 -8.54
N GLU A 189 -38.22 -6.68 -7.97
CA GLU A 189 -37.18 -7.70 -8.20
C GLU A 189 -37.59 -8.63 -9.34
N TYR A 190 -36.83 -8.64 -10.44
CA TYR A 190 -37.08 -9.48 -11.62
C TYR A 190 -36.22 -10.75 -11.60
N ASP A 191 -36.73 -11.84 -12.21
CA ASP A 191 -35.85 -12.93 -12.66
C ASP A 191 -34.99 -12.44 -13.82
N TRP A 192 -33.69 -12.72 -13.78
CA TRP A 192 -32.74 -12.32 -14.83
C TRP A 192 -33.11 -12.89 -16.20
N ASN A 193 -33.70 -14.08 -16.24
CA ASN A 193 -34.01 -14.79 -17.47
C ASN A 193 -35.48 -14.62 -17.91
N ASP A 194 -36.35 -14.01 -17.09
CA ASP A 194 -37.75 -13.78 -17.42
C ASP A 194 -38.35 -12.58 -16.65
N THR A 195 -38.55 -11.46 -17.35
CA THR A 195 -39.12 -10.24 -16.78
C THR A 195 -40.62 -10.33 -16.50
N SER A 196 -41.28 -11.40 -16.96
CA SER A 196 -42.68 -11.71 -16.64
C SER A 196 -42.84 -12.28 -15.22
N TYR A 197 -41.73 -12.63 -14.57
CA TYR A 197 -41.68 -13.15 -13.20
C TYR A 197 -41.00 -12.13 -12.28
N TYR A 198 -41.76 -11.57 -11.34
CA TYR A 198 -41.23 -10.52 -10.47
C TYR A 198 -41.95 -10.40 -9.12
N VAL A 199 -41.21 -9.88 -8.14
CA VAL A 199 -41.74 -9.43 -6.85
C VAL A 199 -41.85 -7.91 -6.85
N ASP A 200 -43.06 -7.37 -6.88
CA ASP A 200 -43.35 -5.96 -6.61
C ASP A 200 -43.99 -5.85 -5.24
N GLN A 201 -43.25 -5.25 -4.30
CA GLN A 201 -43.68 -5.10 -2.92
C GLN A 201 -44.74 -4.00 -2.74
N ASN A 202 -44.93 -3.14 -3.74
CA ASN A 202 -45.90 -2.04 -3.73
C ASN A 202 -47.10 -2.30 -4.64
N ASN A 203 -47.11 -3.41 -5.38
CA ASN A 203 -48.17 -3.74 -6.33
C ASN A 203 -48.34 -5.26 -6.52
N THR A 204 -49.02 -5.65 -7.59
CA THR A 204 -49.22 -7.05 -7.96
C THR A 204 -47.91 -7.66 -8.40
N SER A 205 -47.49 -8.75 -7.76
CA SER A 205 -46.34 -9.56 -8.18
C SER A 205 -46.79 -10.64 -9.15
N SER A 206 -45.95 -10.97 -10.13
CA SER A 206 -46.22 -12.00 -11.13
C SER A 206 -45.37 -13.23 -10.88
N PHE A 207 -46.00 -14.38 -10.67
CA PHE A 207 -45.33 -15.65 -10.37
C PHE A 207 -45.89 -16.78 -11.23
N ASN A 208 -45.02 -17.70 -11.69
CA ASN A 208 -45.41 -18.91 -12.42
C ASN A 208 -46.15 -19.92 -11.53
N ALA A 209 -45.58 -20.27 -10.37
CA ALA A 209 -46.26 -21.07 -9.36
C ALA A 209 -45.88 -20.59 -7.96
N VAL A 210 -46.88 -20.44 -7.09
CA VAL A 210 -46.68 -20.10 -5.67
C VAL A 210 -47.09 -21.30 -4.84
N TYR A 211 -46.11 -21.97 -4.24
CA TYR A 211 -46.35 -23.05 -3.28
C TYR A 211 -46.35 -22.46 -1.87
N ALA A 212 -47.52 -22.44 -1.23
CA ALA A 212 -47.68 -21.99 0.14
C ALA A 212 -48.48 -23.02 0.94
N HIS A 213 -48.13 -23.19 2.21
CA HIS A 213 -48.90 -24.03 3.13
C HIS A 213 -50.32 -23.48 3.36
N THR A 214 -50.49 -22.15 3.27
CA THR A 214 -51.79 -21.48 3.37
C THR A 214 -51.78 -20.14 2.62
N PHE A 215 -52.92 -19.77 2.05
CA PHE A 215 -53.19 -18.43 1.51
C PHE A 215 -54.12 -17.68 2.46
N LEU A 216 -53.63 -16.60 3.07
CA LEU A 216 -54.41 -15.78 4.00
C LEU A 216 -55.16 -14.68 3.23
N TYR A 217 -56.49 -14.69 3.29
CA TYR A 217 -57.34 -13.61 2.77
C TYR A 217 -57.92 -12.79 3.93
N HIS A 218 -58.03 -11.46 3.75
CA HIS A 218 -58.58 -10.55 4.76
C HIS A 218 -60.07 -10.26 4.49
N PRO A 219 -61.02 -10.82 5.26
CA PRO A 219 -62.45 -10.65 4.98
C PRO A 219 -63.05 -9.32 5.49
N ASP A 220 -62.24 -8.36 5.94
CA ASP A 220 -62.70 -7.16 6.65
C ASP A 220 -63.79 -6.39 5.89
N ARG A 221 -64.98 -6.34 6.50
CA ARG A 221 -66.15 -5.63 5.94
C ARG A 221 -65.89 -4.13 5.77
N ARG A 222 -65.02 -3.53 6.61
CA ARG A 222 -64.67 -2.10 6.54
C ARG A 222 -63.94 -1.73 5.26
N LEU A 223 -63.29 -2.71 4.62
CA LEU A 223 -62.56 -2.53 3.36
C LEU A 223 -63.44 -2.79 2.11
N LYS A 224 -64.75 -3.00 2.28
CA LYS A 224 -65.69 -3.36 1.20
C LYS A 224 -66.79 -2.29 1.06
N LYS A 225 -67.21 -2.01 -0.18
CA LYS A 225 -68.35 -1.13 -0.54
C LYS A 225 -69.38 -1.90 -1.38
N ASN A 226 -70.60 -1.38 -1.51
CA ASN A 226 -71.69 -1.97 -2.31
C ASN A 226 -72.03 -3.42 -1.95
N ILE A 227 -72.12 -3.71 -0.65
CA ILE A 227 -72.47 -5.04 -0.15
C ILE A 227 -73.98 -5.23 -0.26
N VAL A 228 -74.42 -5.91 -1.32
CA VAL A 228 -75.83 -6.25 -1.58
C VAL A 228 -75.96 -7.78 -1.64
N PRO A 229 -77.02 -8.38 -1.08
CA PRO A 229 -77.26 -9.81 -1.22
C PRO A 229 -77.39 -10.22 -2.69
N VAL A 230 -76.83 -11.37 -3.05
CA VAL A 230 -77.01 -11.95 -4.38
C VAL A 230 -78.43 -12.51 -4.49
N SER A 231 -79.25 -11.96 -5.39
CA SER A 231 -80.61 -12.46 -5.65
C SER A 231 -80.58 -13.84 -6.32
N HIS A 232 -81.52 -14.71 -5.93
CA HIS A 232 -81.65 -16.10 -6.43
C HIS A 232 -80.32 -16.87 -6.37
N SER A 233 -79.54 -16.67 -5.30
CA SER A 233 -78.20 -17.26 -5.14
C SER A 233 -78.23 -18.79 -5.17
N LEU A 234 -79.25 -19.40 -4.58
CA LEU A 234 -79.40 -20.85 -4.55
C LEU A 234 -79.64 -21.40 -5.96
N ASP A 235 -80.59 -20.84 -6.71
CA ASP A 235 -80.90 -21.27 -8.08
C ASP A 235 -79.66 -21.23 -8.98
N LYS A 236 -78.83 -20.18 -8.81
CA LYS A 236 -77.55 -20.02 -9.52
C LYS A 236 -76.54 -21.09 -9.14
N ILE A 237 -76.40 -21.42 -7.85
CA ILE A 237 -75.50 -22.49 -7.41
C ILE A 237 -76.00 -23.85 -7.91
N THR A 238 -77.31 -24.10 -7.84
CA THR A 238 -77.90 -25.38 -8.29
C THR A 238 -77.86 -25.56 -9.81
N SER A 239 -77.68 -24.49 -10.58
CA SER A 239 -77.44 -24.59 -12.03
C SER A 239 -76.00 -25.02 -12.40
N LEU A 240 -75.06 -24.99 -11.46
CA LEU A 240 -73.69 -25.45 -11.70
C LEU A 240 -73.64 -26.98 -11.71
N THR A 241 -73.06 -27.56 -12.76
CA THR A 241 -72.83 -29.01 -12.86
C THR A 241 -71.36 -29.32 -12.61
N GLY A 242 -71.07 -30.16 -11.62
CA GLY A 242 -69.73 -30.67 -11.36
C GLY A 242 -69.37 -31.81 -12.31
N TYR A 243 -68.12 -31.84 -12.75
CA TYR A 243 -67.55 -32.85 -13.62
C TYR A 243 -66.27 -33.41 -13.00
N THR A 244 -66.03 -34.70 -13.25
CA THR A 244 -64.68 -35.25 -13.18
C THR A 244 -64.15 -35.34 -14.60
N PHE A 245 -62.87 -35.07 -14.80
CA PHE A 245 -62.25 -35.03 -16.11
C PHE A 245 -60.76 -35.32 -16.00
N ASP A 246 -60.15 -35.73 -17.11
CA ASP A 246 -58.71 -35.86 -17.23
C ASP A 246 -58.15 -34.69 -18.04
N TRP A 247 -57.06 -34.08 -17.57
CA TRP A 247 -56.40 -33.01 -18.30
C TRP A 247 -55.78 -33.54 -19.59
N ILE A 248 -56.13 -32.94 -20.75
CA ILE A 248 -55.57 -33.36 -22.05
C ILE A 248 -54.03 -33.29 -22.08
N ARG A 249 -53.43 -32.35 -21.34
CA ARG A 249 -51.98 -32.12 -21.32
C ARG A 249 -51.19 -33.31 -20.75
N ASP A 250 -51.69 -33.93 -19.69
CA ASP A 250 -50.92 -34.90 -18.89
C ASP A 250 -51.73 -36.12 -18.40
N GLY A 251 -53.02 -36.19 -18.74
CA GLY A 251 -53.93 -37.28 -18.37
C GLY A 251 -54.28 -37.32 -16.88
N THR A 252 -53.93 -36.28 -16.10
CA THR A 252 -54.16 -36.27 -14.66
C THR A 252 -55.67 -36.13 -14.37
N PRO A 253 -56.26 -37.00 -13.53
CA PRO A 253 -57.66 -36.87 -13.14
C PRO A 253 -57.85 -35.68 -12.19
N ASP A 254 -58.92 -34.94 -12.41
CA ASP A 254 -59.29 -33.77 -11.62
C ASP A 254 -60.82 -33.64 -11.51
N ILE A 255 -61.28 -32.79 -10.59
CA ILE A 255 -62.69 -32.49 -10.36
C ILE A 255 -62.93 -30.98 -10.36
N GLY A 256 -63.98 -30.54 -11.04
CA GLY A 256 -64.31 -29.13 -11.11
C GLY A 256 -65.63 -28.84 -11.78
N ILE A 257 -65.82 -27.57 -12.12
CA ILE A 257 -66.88 -27.12 -13.01
C ILE A 257 -66.25 -26.76 -14.36
N ILE A 258 -67.01 -26.90 -15.44
CA ILE A 258 -66.58 -26.53 -16.78
C ILE A 258 -67.21 -25.16 -17.11
N ALA A 259 -66.39 -24.19 -17.51
CA ALA A 259 -66.78 -22.80 -17.80
C ALA A 259 -67.05 -22.57 -19.29
#